data_AF-A0A0P9DHN0-F1
#
_entry.id   AF-A0A0P9DHN0-F1
#
_cell.length_a   1.000
_cell.length_b   1.000
_cell.length_c   1.000
_cell.angle_alpha   90.00
_cell.angle_beta   90.00
_cell.angle_gamma   90.00
#
_symmetry.space_group_name_H-M   'P 1'
#
loop_
_entity.id
_entity.type
_entity.pdbx_description
1 polymer ?
#
loop_
_entity_poly.entity_id
_entity_poly.type
_entity_poly.pdbx_seq_one_letter_code
_entity_poly.pdbx_strand_id
1 'polypeptide(L)'
;MVVSINLAVVEHAIRRERQYQDQKWGTLQEHPHALGAWLTLIRHRLRKAEDAWCGAQGNDEALRRILQVASLITACLEQHLPAVKSFSSWMAESDVGSWLTILTHKLRVAERTWMNGDAKATLSQLSVLRAACCACLMQNGVPERPAVRTT
;
A
#
# COMPACT_ATOMS: atom_id res chain seq x y z
N MET A 1 -5.23 21.89 12.87
CA MET A 1 -5.23 22.18 11.42
C MET A 1 -4.34 21.14 10.77
N VAL A 2 -4.92 20.06 10.22
CA VAL A 2 -4.13 18.99 9.58
C VAL A 2 -3.69 19.52 8.22
N VAL A 3 -2.38 19.69 8.01
CA VAL A 3 -1.83 20.05 6.70
C VAL A 3 -1.90 18.79 5.84
N SER A 4 -2.98 18.61 5.10
CA SER A 4 -3.09 17.53 4.13
C SER A 4 -1.99 17.70 3.08
N ILE A 5 -1.09 16.73 2.96
CA ILE A 5 -0.05 16.74 1.93
C ILE A 5 -0.67 16.37 0.58
N ASN A 6 -0.10 16.89 -0.52
CA ASN A 6 -0.66 16.64 -1.84
C ASN A 6 -0.33 15.22 -2.35
N LEU A 7 -1.11 14.76 -3.33
CA LEU A 7 -0.94 13.44 -3.95
C LEU A 7 0.45 13.26 -4.57
N ALA A 8 1.06 14.32 -5.10
CA ALA A 8 2.37 14.24 -5.75
C ALA A 8 3.48 13.82 -4.76
N VAL A 9 3.45 14.30 -3.51
CA VAL A 9 4.39 13.90 -2.46
C VAL A 9 4.23 12.41 -2.14
N VAL A 10 2.98 11.93 -2.02
CA VAL A 10 2.68 10.53 -1.73
C VAL A 10 3.13 9.62 -2.89
N GLU A 11 2.82 9.99 -4.13
CA GLU A 11 3.25 9.26 -5.32
C GLU A 11 4.79 9.20 -5.44
N HIS A 12 5.47 10.29 -5.12
CA HIS A 12 6.93 10.31 -5.06
C HIS A 12 7.48 9.36 -3.99
N ALA A 13 6.87 9.34 -2.80
CA ALA A 13 7.26 8.43 -1.72
C ALA A 13 7.03 6.95 -2.10
N ILE A 14 5.90 6.64 -2.73
CA ILE A 14 5.60 5.29 -3.23
C ILE A 14 6.66 4.86 -4.25
N ARG A 15 7.01 5.74 -5.20
CA ARG A 15 8.04 5.44 -6.20
C ARG A 15 9.41 5.18 -5.56
N ARG A 16 9.80 5.96 -4.54
CA ARG A 16 11.05 5.72 -3.81
C ARG A 16 11.03 4.39 -3.05
N GLU A 17 9.90 4.04 -2.44
CA GLU A 17 9.74 2.75 -1.78
C GLU A 17 9.79 1.59 -2.78
N ARG A 18 9.17 1.72 -3.97
CA ARG A 18 9.28 0.74 -5.07
C ARG A 18 10.73 0.52 -5.47
N GLN A 19 11.47 1.60 -5.74
CA GLN A 19 12.88 1.52 -6.13
C GLN A 19 13.72 0.79 -5.07
N TYR A 20 13.47 1.05 -3.78
CA TYR A 20 14.15 0.32 -2.72
C TYR A 20 13.76 -1.16 -2.68
N GLN A 21 12.47 -1.48 -2.85
CA GLN A 21 12.00 -2.87 -2.85
C GLN A 21 12.61 -3.64 -4.01
N ASP A 22 12.68 -3.02 -5.20
CA ASP A 22 13.32 -3.61 -6.38
C ASP A 22 14.83 -3.81 -6.15
N GLN A 23 15.52 -2.85 -5.53
CA GLN A 23 16.95 -3.01 -5.17
C GLN A 23 17.18 -4.13 -4.15
N LYS A 24 16.26 -4.31 -3.20
CA LYS A 24 16.41 -5.28 -2.10
C LYS A 24 16.02 -6.69 -2.49
N TRP A 25 14.98 -6.83 -3.31
CA TRP A 25 14.33 -8.11 -3.58
C TRP A 25 14.33 -8.49 -5.07
N GLY A 26 14.89 -7.65 -5.93
CA GLY A 26 14.88 -7.79 -7.39
C GLY A 26 13.64 -7.19 -8.05
N THR A 27 13.73 -6.97 -9.35
CA THR A 27 12.72 -6.36 -10.21
C THR A 27 11.58 -7.32 -10.56
N LEU A 28 10.50 -6.79 -11.12
CA LEU A 28 9.36 -7.58 -11.62
C LEU A 28 9.77 -8.57 -12.72
N GLN A 29 10.81 -8.26 -13.49
CA GLN A 29 11.35 -9.11 -14.55
C GLN A 29 12.21 -10.25 -13.98
N GLU A 30 12.97 -9.99 -12.93
CA GLU A 30 13.83 -10.97 -12.27
C GLU A 30 13.00 -11.95 -11.42
N HIS A 31 11.99 -11.44 -10.70
CA HIS A 31 11.17 -12.22 -9.78
C HIS A 31 9.66 -11.93 -9.97
N PRO A 32 9.05 -12.40 -11.07
CA PRO A 32 7.63 -12.21 -11.30
C PRO A 32 6.80 -13.02 -10.29
N HIS A 33 5.71 -12.41 -9.80
CA HIS A 33 4.80 -13.07 -8.85
C HIS A 33 3.41 -13.27 -9.44
N ALA A 34 2.80 -14.42 -9.15
CA ALA A 34 1.37 -14.62 -9.40
C ALA A 34 0.53 -13.69 -8.50
N LEU A 35 -0.69 -13.37 -8.93
CA LEU A 35 -1.58 -12.44 -8.21
C LEU A 35 -1.83 -12.87 -6.75
N GLY A 36 -2.00 -14.18 -6.50
CA GLY A 36 -2.14 -14.70 -5.14
C GLY A 36 -0.91 -14.49 -4.24
N ALA A 37 0.30 -14.50 -4.81
CA ALA A 37 1.53 -14.21 -4.06
C ALA A 37 1.60 -12.72 -3.69
N TRP A 38 1.24 -11.82 -4.60
CA TRP A 38 1.11 -10.39 -4.30
C TRP A 38 0.10 -10.13 -3.17
N LEU A 39 -1.10 -10.72 -3.23
CA LEU A 39 -2.10 -10.61 -2.17
C LEU A 39 -1.56 -11.07 -0.82
N THR A 40 -0.78 -12.15 -0.80
CA THR A 40 -0.14 -12.67 0.42
C THR A 40 0.88 -11.67 0.99
N LEU A 41 1.72 -11.08 0.15
CA LEU A 41 2.70 -10.06 0.57
C LEU A 41 2.02 -8.79 1.09
N ILE A 42 0.96 -8.34 0.41
CA ILE A 42 0.14 -7.19 0.82
C ILE A 42 -0.47 -7.45 2.20
N ARG A 43 -1.11 -8.61 2.39
CA ARG A 43 -1.68 -9.04 3.68
C ARG A 43 -0.64 -9.04 4.79
N HIS A 44 0.54 -9.58 4.52
CA HIS A 44 1.64 -9.62 5.49
C HIS A 44 2.08 -8.21 5.91
N ARG A 45 2.25 -7.28 4.96
CA ARG A 45 2.63 -5.91 5.28
C ARG A 45 1.53 -5.14 6.01
N LEU A 46 0.27 -5.38 5.66
CA LEU A 46 -0.84 -4.73 6.33
C LEU A 46 -0.98 -5.19 7.79
N ARG A 47 -0.81 -6.49 8.06
CA ARG A 47 -0.72 -7.00 9.45
C ARG A 47 0.42 -6.34 10.23
N LYS A 48 1.59 -6.16 9.62
CA LYS A 48 2.69 -5.43 10.26
C LYS A 48 2.35 -3.97 10.54
N ALA A 49 1.47 -3.34 9.75
CA ALA A 49 0.99 -1.99 10.02
C ALA A 49 0.05 -1.97 11.23
N GLU A 50 -0.86 -2.95 11.33
CA GLU A 50 -1.74 -3.15 12.49
C GLU A 50 -0.92 -3.39 13.76
N ASP A 51 0.08 -4.29 13.71
CA ASP A 51 0.96 -4.58 14.84
C ASP A 51 1.75 -3.34 15.28
N ALA A 52 2.24 -2.53 14.34
CA ALA A 52 2.98 -1.32 14.64
C ALA A 52 2.11 -0.25 15.30
N TRP A 53 0.86 -0.11 14.84
CA TRP A 53 -0.12 0.83 15.40
C TRP A 53 -0.59 0.42 16.80
N CYS A 54 -0.89 -0.87 17.01
CA CYS A 54 -1.26 -1.41 18.32
C CYS A 54 -0.08 -1.45 19.30
N GLY A 55 1.15 -1.52 18.79
CA GLY A 55 2.38 -1.67 19.58
C GLY A 55 3.05 -0.34 19.95
N ALA A 56 4.23 -0.45 20.58
CA ALA A 56 5.02 0.71 21.01
C ALA A 56 5.72 1.48 19.86
N GLN A 57 5.58 1.02 18.61
CA GLN A 57 6.23 1.61 17.44
C GLN A 57 5.51 2.87 16.93
N GLY A 58 4.22 3.00 17.24
CA GLY A 58 3.41 4.19 16.98
C GLY A 58 3.00 4.38 15.52
N ASN A 59 2.35 5.52 15.28
CA ASN A 59 1.73 5.85 13.99
C ASN A 59 2.75 5.92 12.84
N ASP A 60 3.96 6.42 13.07
CA ASP A 60 4.97 6.59 12.02
C ASP A 60 5.39 5.26 11.40
N GLU A 61 5.58 4.22 12.21
CA GLU A 61 5.92 2.89 11.71
C GLU A 61 4.71 2.25 11.01
N ALA A 62 3.49 2.44 11.53
CA ALA A 62 2.28 1.99 10.86
C ALA A 62 2.12 2.63 9.47
N LEU A 63 2.30 3.95 9.36
CA LEU A 63 2.28 4.68 8.09
C LEU A 63 3.38 4.19 7.15
N ARG A 64 4.57 3.83 7.67
CA ARG A 64 5.67 3.29 6.86
C ARG A 64 5.30 1.93 6.29
N ARG A 65 4.59 1.10 7.05
CA ARG A 65 4.05 -0.17 6.56
C ARG A 65 2.94 0.05 5.53
N ILE A 66 2.08 1.05 5.70
CA ILE A 66 1.07 1.44 4.70
C ILE A 66 1.73 1.91 3.40
N LEU A 67 2.82 2.67 3.47
CA LEU A 67 3.63 3.04 2.30
C LEU A 67 4.19 1.80 1.59
N GLN A 68 4.68 0.81 2.34
CA GLN A 68 5.13 -0.47 1.80
C GLN A 68 4.00 -1.24 1.11
N VAL A 69 2.79 -1.22 1.69
CA VAL A 69 1.59 -1.82 1.07
C VAL A 69 1.26 -1.13 -0.26
N ALA A 70 1.22 0.20 -0.29
CA ALA A 70 0.95 0.97 -1.51
C ALA A 70 1.97 0.66 -2.62
N SER A 71 3.25 0.55 -2.25
CA SER A 71 4.33 0.12 -3.14
C SER A 71 4.09 -1.30 -3.68
N LEU A 72 3.80 -2.29 -2.84
CA LEU A 72 3.53 -3.65 -3.31
C LEU A 72 2.32 -3.71 -4.26
N ILE A 73 1.27 -2.94 -3.97
CA ILE A 73 0.11 -2.86 -4.86
C ILE A 73 0.48 -2.22 -6.20
N THR A 74 1.26 -1.15 -6.20
CA THR A 74 1.80 -0.56 -7.44
C THR A 74 2.58 -1.60 -8.24
N ALA A 75 3.46 -2.35 -7.60
CA ALA A 75 4.24 -3.42 -8.25
C ALA A 75 3.33 -4.47 -8.91
N CYS A 76 2.33 -4.93 -8.16
CA CYS A 76 1.34 -5.87 -8.65
C CYS A 76 0.56 -5.32 -9.85
N LEU A 77 0.11 -4.06 -9.78
CA LEU A 77 -0.62 -3.42 -10.87
C LEU A 77 0.27 -3.20 -12.09
N GLU A 78 1.53 -2.79 -11.93
CA GLU A 78 2.48 -2.66 -13.03
C GLU A 78 2.69 -3.99 -13.77
N GLN A 79 2.79 -5.09 -13.02
CA GLN A 79 2.99 -6.41 -13.61
C GLN A 79 1.76 -6.93 -14.37
N HIS A 80 0.55 -6.63 -13.88
CA HIS A 80 -0.70 -7.26 -14.34
C HIS A 80 -1.67 -6.32 -15.09
N LEU A 81 -1.50 -5.00 -14.97
CA LEU A 81 -2.29 -3.93 -15.60
C LEU A 81 -1.44 -2.68 -15.90
N PRO A 82 -0.75 -2.62 -17.05
CA PRO A 82 0.09 -1.47 -17.39
C PRO A 82 -0.68 -0.15 -17.61
N ALA A 83 -2.02 -0.15 -17.59
CA ALA A 83 -2.86 1.03 -17.84
C ALA A 83 -3.96 1.20 -16.76
N VAL A 84 -3.57 1.58 -15.54
CA VAL A 84 -4.54 1.95 -14.49
C VAL A 84 -4.84 3.45 -14.56
N LYS A 85 -6.10 3.80 -14.79
CA LYS A 85 -6.60 5.17 -14.58
C LYS A 85 -6.95 5.34 -13.11
N SER A 86 -6.43 6.41 -12.49
CA SER A 86 -6.72 6.75 -11.09
C SER A 86 -8.09 7.42 -10.97
N PHE A 87 -8.96 6.93 -10.07
CA PHE A 87 -10.04 7.74 -9.50
C PHE A 87 -10.61 7.14 -8.21
N SER A 88 -10.79 7.97 -7.18
CA SER A 88 -12.08 8.24 -6.52
C SER A 88 -11.90 9.26 -5.39
N SER A 89 -12.94 10.07 -5.16
CA SER A 89 -13.08 10.96 -4.01
C SER A 89 -13.34 10.12 -2.76
N TRP A 90 -12.58 10.34 -1.68
CA TRP A 90 -12.70 9.61 -0.42
C TRP A 90 -13.10 10.58 0.69
N MET A 91 -13.96 10.11 1.59
CA MET A 91 -14.31 10.84 2.81
C MET A 91 -13.08 10.96 3.72
N ALA A 92 -13.01 12.07 4.47
CA ALA A 92 -11.97 12.30 5.46
C ALA A 92 -12.19 11.40 6.67
N GLU A 93 -11.21 10.56 7.00
CA GLU A 93 -11.20 9.76 8.23
C GLU A 93 -10.05 10.22 9.11
N SER A 94 -10.28 10.26 10.42
CA SER A 94 -9.46 11.12 11.29
C SER A 94 -8.19 10.48 11.84
N ASP A 95 -8.07 9.14 11.88
CA ASP A 95 -6.93 8.46 12.51
C ASP A 95 -6.45 7.22 11.74
N VAL A 96 -5.20 6.82 12.01
CA VAL A 96 -4.52 5.69 11.36
C VAL A 96 -5.24 4.35 11.61
N GLY A 97 -5.83 4.14 12.78
CA GLY A 97 -6.56 2.91 13.13
C GLY A 97 -7.83 2.73 12.31
N SER A 98 -8.60 3.81 12.12
CA SER A 98 -9.75 3.83 11.22
C SER A 98 -9.35 3.49 9.78
N TRP A 99 -8.24 4.06 9.31
CA TRP A 99 -7.67 3.72 7.99
C TRP A 99 -7.25 2.26 7.89
N LEU A 100 -6.58 1.70 8.90
CA LEU A 100 -6.20 0.28 8.90
C LEU A 100 -7.43 -0.63 8.78
N THR A 101 -8.52 -0.31 9.48
CA THR A 101 -9.78 -1.04 9.36
C THR A 101 -10.32 -1.02 7.93
N ILE A 102 -10.31 0.15 7.28
CA ILE A 102 -10.74 0.31 5.88
C ILE A 102 -9.83 -0.49 4.95
N LEU A 103 -8.51 -0.36 5.08
CA LEU A 103 -7.53 -1.05 4.24
C LEU A 103 -7.68 -2.58 4.37
N THR A 104 -7.82 -3.09 5.60
CA THR A 104 -7.99 -4.52 5.86
C THR A 104 -9.31 -5.03 5.28
N HIS A 105 -10.39 -4.25 5.40
CA HIS A 105 -11.66 -4.59 4.75
C HIS A 105 -11.51 -4.67 3.23
N LYS A 106 -10.89 -3.67 2.59
CA LYS A 106 -10.69 -3.62 1.13
C LYS A 106 -9.80 -4.75 0.63
N LEU A 107 -8.74 -5.09 1.36
CA LEU A 107 -7.91 -6.24 1.02
C LEU A 107 -8.73 -7.56 1.06
N ARG A 108 -9.57 -7.76 2.08
CA ARG A 108 -10.45 -8.94 2.14
C ARG A 108 -11.43 -9.01 0.97
N VAL A 109 -11.91 -7.86 0.47
CA VAL A 109 -12.74 -7.83 -0.75
C VAL A 109 -11.94 -8.32 -1.96
N ALA A 110 -10.72 -7.81 -2.15
CA ALA A 110 -9.83 -8.25 -3.24
C ALA A 110 -9.48 -9.74 -3.17
N GLU A 111 -9.24 -10.26 -1.96
CA GLU A 111 -8.97 -11.68 -1.74
C GLU A 111 -10.18 -12.56 -2.06
N ARG A 112 -11.40 -12.10 -1.72
CA ARG A 112 -12.63 -12.81 -2.09
C ARG A 112 -12.84 -12.85 -3.59
N THR A 113 -12.64 -11.74 -4.30
CA THR A 113 -12.75 -11.72 -5.77
C THR A 113 -11.74 -12.68 -6.41
N TRP A 114 -10.53 -12.76 -5.84
CA TRP A 114 -9.51 -13.70 -6.31
C TRP A 114 -9.92 -15.15 -6.08
N MET A 115 -10.42 -15.49 -4.89
CA MET A 115 -10.90 -16.84 -4.57
C MET A 115 -12.07 -17.28 -5.46
N ASN A 116 -12.85 -16.32 -5.98
CA ASN A 116 -13.91 -16.57 -6.95
C ASN A 116 -13.40 -16.72 -8.40
N GLY A 117 -12.08 -16.61 -8.64
CA GLY A 117 -11.46 -16.75 -9.96
C GLY A 117 -11.48 -15.47 -10.82
N ASP A 118 -11.91 -14.33 -10.28
CA ASP A 118 -11.99 -13.07 -11.06
C ASP A 118 -10.74 -12.20 -10.85
N ALA A 119 -9.72 -12.45 -11.67
CA ALA A 119 -8.47 -11.70 -11.64
C ALA A 119 -8.67 -10.20 -11.98
N LYS A 120 -9.58 -9.88 -12.91
CA LYS A 120 -9.83 -8.50 -13.34
C LYS A 120 -10.50 -7.69 -12.23
N ALA A 121 -11.53 -8.25 -11.59
CA ALA A 121 -12.14 -7.63 -10.43
C ALA A 121 -11.14 -7.48 -9.28
N THR A 122 -10.29 -8.47 -9.05
CA THR A 122 -9.22 -8.41 -8.03
C THR A 122 -8.29 -7.23 -8.26
N LEU A 123 -7.81 -7.03 -9.49
CA LEU A 123 -6.92 -5.91 -9.83
C LEU A 123 -7.63 -4.56 -9.73
N SER A 124 -8.94 -4.51 -10.02
CA SER A 124 -9.76 -3.33 -9.76
C SER A 124 -9.85 -3.01 -8.26
N GLN A 125 -10.08 -4.02 -7.40
CA GLN A 125 -10.10 -3.84 -5.95
C GLN A 125 -8.74 -3.43 -5.40
N LEU A 126 -7.64 -3.93 -5.99
CA LEU A 126 -6.28 -3.49 -5.63
C LEU A 126 -6.04 -2.03 -5.99
N SER A 127 -6.52 -1.55 -7.14
CA SER A 127 -6.46 -0.13 -7.50
C SER A 127 -7.19 0.76 -6.47
N VAL A 128 -8.36 0.30 -5.99
CA VAL A 128 -9.14 0.97 -4.95
C VAL A 128 -8.40 0.96 -3.60
N LEU A 129 -7.80 -0.17 -3.23
CA LEU A 129 -7.00 -0.31 -2.01
C LEU A 129 -5.78 0.62 -2.05
N ARG A 130 -5.09 0.72 -3.19
CA ARG A 130 -3.98 1.67 -3.38
C ARG A 130 -4.43 3.11 -3.16
N ALA A 131 -5.56 3.51 -3.74
CA ALA A 131 -6.11 4.84 -3.55
C ALA A 131 -6.40 5.15 -2.07
N ALA A 132 -6.94 4.16 -1.34
CA ALA A 132 -7.14 4.29 0.10
C ALA A 132 -5.82 4.43 0.88
N CYS A 133 -4.76 3.71 0.49
CA CYS A 133 -3.42 3.93 1.08
C CYS A 133 -2.92 5.35 0.82
N CYS A 134 -3.09 5.87 -0.39
CA CYS A 134 -2.70 7.24 -0.71
C CYS A 134 -3.48 8.25 0.13
N ALA A 135 -4.80 8.08 0.28
CA ALA A 135 -5.63 8.96 1.10
C ALA A 135 -5.20 8.96 2.57
N CYS A 136 -4.91 7.77 3.13
CA CYS A 136 -4.37 7.65 4.48
C CYS A 136 -3.06 8.45 4.65
N LEU A 137 -2.10 8.26 3.74
CA LEU A 137 -0.82 8.96 3.76
C LEU A 137 -0.99 10.48 3.56
N MET A 138 -1.92 10.92 2.71
CA MET A 138 -2.21 12.34 2.51
C MET A 138 -2.72 13.01 3.78
N GLN A 139 -3.51 12.31 4.59
CA GLN A 139 -4.14 12.85 5.80
C GLN A 139 -3.22 12.75 7.02
N ASN A 140 -2.41 11.69 7.12
CA ASN A 140 -1.61 11.39 8.30
C ASN A 140 -0.10 11.69 8.10
N GLY A 141 0.30 12.07 6.90
CA GLY A 141 1.68 12.34 6.53
C GLY A 141 2.38 11.12 5.89
N VAL A 142 3.46 11.42 5.17
CA VAL A 142 4.38 10.40 4.66
C VAL A 142 5.56 10.32 5.61
N PRO A 143 5.82 9.15 6.21
CA PRO A 143 6.95 9.00 7.12
C PRO A 143 8.26 9.03 6.35
N GLU A 144 9.27 9.65 6.94
CA GLU A 144 10.62 9.57 6.39
C GLU A 144 11.17 8.15 6.52
N ARG A 145 11.93 7.73 5.50
CA ARG A 145 12.68 6.49 5.57
C ARG A 145 13.92 6.74 6.43
N PRO A 146 14.17 5.96 7.49
CA PRO A 146 15.43 6.07 8.22
C PRO A 146 16.59 5.77 7.27
N ALA A 147 17.68 6.54 7.39
CA ALA A 147 18.90 6.31 6.63
C ALA A 147 19.33 4.85 6.77
N VAL A 148 19.68 4.20 5.66
CA VAL A 148 20.21 2.85 5.68
C VAL A 148 21.49 2.89 6.53
N ARG A 149 21.46 2.28 7.72
CA ARG A 149 22.69 2.01 8.45
C ARG A 149 23.46 0.98 7.64
N THR A 150 24.50 1.42 6.94
CA THR A 150 25.52 0.53 6.41
C THR A 150 26.24 -0.09 7.61
N THR A 151 25.80 -1.28 8.00
CA THR A 151 26.54 -2.17 8.90
C THR A 151 27.41 -3.09 8.08
#